data_AF-R1G5D8-F1
#
_entry.id   AF-R1G5D8-F1
#
_cell.length_a   1.000
_cell.length_b   1.000
_cell.length_c   1.000
_cell.angle_alpha   90.00
_cell.angle_beta   90.00
_cell.angle_gamma   90.00
#
_symmetry.space_group_name_H-M   'P 1'
#
loop_
_entity.id
_entity.type
_entity.pdbx_description
1 polymer ?
#
loop_
_entity_poly.entity_id
_entity_poly.type
_entity_poly.pdbx_seq_one_letter_code
_entity_poly.pdbx_strand_id
1 'polypeptide(L)'
;MIADLHRRWVFGWERAEGDPPFDFRRTFGEFYDFGSPHVRLYDDFDPEQRVATTAAGYGEIWAPAFGAMISAEHVVDDGPHVVAGRDLAASTLRFAARITTPGGVTDIRTTTSLVWHRTPAGWRIVREHNSSKVLAAGEAF
;
A
#
# COMPACT_ATOMS: atom_id res chain seq x y z
N MET A 1 -0.06 1.09 17.44
CA MET A 1 -0.30 -0.37 17.35
C MET A 1 -0.28 -0.82 15.89
N ILE A 2 -0.28 -2.13 15.58
CA ILE A 2 -0.28 -2.64 14.18
C ILE A 2 -1.47 -2.11 13.38
N ALA A 3 -2.66 -2.02 13.99
CA ALA A 3 -3.83 -1.43 13.34
C ALA A 3 -3.56 0.01 12.88
N ASP A 4 -3.00 0.86 13.75
CA ASP A 4 -2.66 2.25 13.39
C ASP A 4 -1.60 2.31 12.29
N LEU A 5 -0.60 1.41 12.32
CA LEU A 5 0.42 1.32 11.28
C LEU A 5 -0.20 0.98 9.93
N HIS A 6 -1.11 -0.01 9.89
CA HIS A 6 -1.80 -0.39 8.67
C HIS A 6 -2.67 0.74 8.12
N ARG A 7 -3.44 1.44 8.98
CA ARG A 7 -4.23 2.60 8.54
C ARG A 7 -3.34 3.70 7.96
N ARG A 8 -2.26 4.07 8.67
CA ARG A 8 -1.32 5.09 8.18
C ARG A 8 -0.63 4.68 6.88
N TRP A 9 -0.35 3.39 6.70
CA TRP A 9 0.18 2.87 5.45
C TRP A 9 -0.78 3.11 4.28
N VAL A 10 -2.08 2.86 4.44
CA VAL A 10 -3.09 3.15 3.39
C VAL A 10 -3.06 4.64 3.01
N PHE A 11 -3.12 5.53 3.99
CA PHE A 11 -3.15 6.98 3.72
C PHE A 11 -1.80 7.53 3.24
N GLY A 12 -0.69 6.80 3.42
CA GLY A 12 0.60 7.16 2.83
C GLY A 12 0.58 7.13 1.29
N TRP A 13 -0.39 6.43 0.69
CA TRP A 13 -0.60 6.38 -0.75
C TRP A 13 -1.47 7.53 -1.29
N GLU A 14 -2.00 8.40 -0.43
CA GLU A 14 -2.75 9.57 -0.89
C GLU A 14 -1.89 10.51 -1.71
N ARG A 15 -2.55 11.14 -2.69
CA ARG A 15 -1.95 12.14 -3.57
C ARG A 15 -2.94 13.26 -3.83
N ALA A 16 -2.44 14.48 -3.75
CA ALA A 16 -3.12 15.68 -4.20
C ALA A 16 -2.39 16.31 -5.40
N GLU A 17 -3.14 17.05 -6.22
CA GLU A 17 -2.55 17.82 -7.31
C GLU A 17 -1.57 18.85 -6.75
N GLY A 18 -0.37 18.89 -7.34
CA GLY A 18 0.72 19.78 -6.90
C GLY A 18 1.61 19.20 -5.78
N ASP A 19 1.33 18.00 -5.29
CA ASP A 19 2.22 17.32 -4.35
C ASP A 19 3.63 17.14 -4.94
N PRO A 20 4.68 17.13 -4.10
CA PRO A 20 6.04 16.86 -4.55
C PRO A 20 6.14 15.49 -5.25
N PRO A 21 7.17 15.27 -6.08
CA PRO A 21 7.41 13.97 -6.71
C PRO A 21 7.37 12.84 -5.69
N PHE A 22 6.80 11.72 -6.11
CA PHE A 22 6.68 10.54 -5.29
C PHE A 22 8.07 10.00 -4.93
N ASP A 23 8.32 9.83 -3.63
CA ASP A 23 9.54 9.23 -3.10
C ASP A 23 9.11 8.14 -2.13
N PHE A 24 9.13 6.90 -2.61
CA PHE A 24 8.69 5.73 -1.84
C PHE A 24 9.46 5.58 -0.53
N ARG A 25 10.76 5.85 -0.52
CA ARG A 25 11.59 5.69 0.69
C ARG A 25 11.25 6.75 1.72
N ARG A 26 11.03 7.99 1.28
CA ARG A 26 10.61 9.08 2.17
C ARG A 26 9.21 8.84 2.75
N THR A 27 8.27 8.42 1.91
CA THR A 27 6.87 8.21 2.31
C THR A 27 6.69 6.96 3.15
N PHE A 28 7.32 5.84 2.78
CA PHE A 28 7.08 4.54 3.41
C PHE A 28 8.25 3.98 4.21
N GLY A 29 9.31 4.77 4.41
CA GLY A 29 10.51 4.36 5.15
C GLY A 29 10.24 3.85 6.57
N GLU A 30 9.19 4.34 7.23
CA GLU A 30 8.81 3.85 8.56
C GLU A 30 8.13 2.48 8.53
N PHE A 31 7.52 2.10 7.41
CA PHE A 31 6.74 0.86 7.30
C PHE A 31 7.57 -0.30 6.77
N TYR A 32 8.49 -0.10 5.83
CA TYR A 32 9.23 -1.21 5.22
C TYR A 32 10.62 -1.40 5.82
N ASP A 33 11.05 -2.66 5.94
CA ASP A 33 12.45 -2.98 6.23
C ASP A 33 13.24 -3.11 4.91
N PHE A 34 13.97 -2.05 4.57
CA PHE A 34 14.78 -1.99 3.34
C PHE A 34 15.98 -2.95 3.35
N GLY A 35 16.38 -3.48 4.51
CA GLY A 35 17.49 -4.42 4.64
C GLY A 35 17.05 -5.88 4.79
N SER A 36 15.74 -6.15 4.93
CA SER A 36 15.26 -7.49 5.22
C SER A 36 15.32 -8.40 3.98
N PRO A 37 15.94 -9.60 4.08
CA PRO A 37 15.93 -10.59 3.00
C PRO A 37 14.55 -11.25 2.80
N HIS A 38 13.64 -11.03 3.75
CA HIS A 38 12.32 -11.65 3.77
C HIS A 38 11.24 -10.85 3.04
N VAL A 39 11.57 -9.65 2.52
CA VAL A 39 10.62 -8.81 1.78
C VAL A 39 10.05 -9.56 0.57
N ARG A 40 8.72 -9.73 0.53
CA ARG A 40 7.99 -10.12 -0.69
C ARG A 40 6.70 -9.31 -0.77
N LEU A 41 6.62 -8.44 -1.78
CA LEU A 41 5.54 -7.48 -1.93
C LEU A 41 4.88 -7.71 -3.27
N TYR A 42 3.57 -7.93 -3.24
CA TYR A 42 2.75 -8.19 -4.41
C TYR A 42 1.52 -7.30 -4.39
N ASP A 43 1.16 -6.82 -5.57
CA ASP A 43 -0.03 -6.03 -5.80
C ASP A 43 -0.46 -6.24 -7.26
N ASP A 44 -1.74 -6.49 -7.45
CA ASP A 44 -2.30 -6.82 -8.76
C ASP A 44 -2.49 -5.61 -9.68
N PHE A 45 -2.29 -4.39 -9.17
CA PHE A 45 -2.21 -3.19 -10.01
C PHE A 45 -0.88 -3.07 -10.78
N ASP A 46 0.16 -3.81 -10.39
CA ASP A 46 1.35 -3.95 -11.23
C ASP A 46 0.94 -4.70 -12.53
N PRO A 47 1.05 -4.09 -13.73
CA PRO A 47 0.64 -4.75 -14.97
C PRO A 47 1.42 -6.04 -15.25
N GLU A 48 2.65 -6.14 -14.73
CA GLU A 48 3.48 -7.33 -14.85
C GLU A 48 3.27 -8.33 -13.70
N GLN A 49 2.44 -7.99 -12.70
CA GLN A 49 2.14 -8.79 -11.51
C GLN A 49 3.39 -9.35 -10.83
N ARG A 50 4.44 -8.54 -10.74
CA ARG A 50 5.72 -8.96 -10.18
C ARG A 50 5.62 -9.08 -8.67
N VAL A 51 6.43 -9.98 -8.12
CA VAL A 51 6.69 -10.02 -6.67
C VAL A 51 8.01 -9.31 -6.41
N ALA A 52 7.95 -8.10 -5.85
CA ALA A 52 9.15 -7.38 -5.46
C ALA A 52 9.83 -8.07 -4.27
N THR A 53 11.13 -8.33 -4.40
CA THR A 53 11.94 -8.98 -3.35
C THR A 53 12.67 -8.00 -2.44
N THR A 54 12.57 -6.70 -2.71
CA THR A 54 13.10 -5.61 -1.89
C THR A 54 12.08 -4.47 -1.82
N ALA A 55 12.13 -3.68 -0.75
CA ALA A 55 11.27 -2.50 -0.62
C ALA A 55 11.61 -1.43 -1.66
N ALA A 56 12.89 -1.28 -2.01
CA ALA A 56 13.32 -0.36 -3.06
C ALA A 56 12.74 -0.74 -4.43
N GLY A 57 12.85 -2.02 -4.81
CA GLY A 57 12.28 -2.52 -6.06
C GLY A 57 10.76 -2.37 -6.12
N TYR A 58 10.07 -2.50 -4.98
CA TYR A 58 8.63 -2.20 -4.93
C TYR A 58 8.33 -0.72 -5.17
N GLY A 59 9.12 0.19 -4.60
CA GLY A 59 9.02 1.61 -4.92
C GLY A 59 9.25 1.93 -6.41
N GLU A 60 10.17 1.22 -7.07
CA GLU A 60 10.44 1.36 -8.50
C GLU A 60 9.26 0.91 -9.38
N ILE A 61 8.52 -0.12 -8.97
CA ILE A 61 7.28 -0.55 -9.64
C ILE A 61 6.26 0.60 -9.66
N TRP A 62 6.12 1.32 -8.54
CA TRP A 62 5.09 2.35 -8.37
C TRP A 62 5.47 3.74 -8.84
N ALA A 63 6.76 4.05 -8.92
CA ALA A 63 7.23 5.39 -9.28
C ALA A 63 6.62 5.91 -10.62
N PRO A 64 6.52 5.10 -11.70
CA PRO A 64 5.87 5.55 -12.93
C PRO A 64 4.37 5.85 -12.76
N ALA A 65 3.63 4.98 -12.06
CA ALA A 65 2.20 5.16 -11.84
C ALA A 65 1.90 6.43 -11.04
N PHE A 66 2.66 6.66 -9.96
CA PHE A 66 2.54 7.88 -9.15
C PHE A 66 3.04 9.14 -9.85
N GLY A 67 3.99 9.00 -10.79
CA GLY A 67 4.43 10.12 -11.64
C GLY A 67 3.37 10.60 -12.63
N ALA A 68 2.44 9.72 -13.04
CA ALA A 68 1.34 10.04 -13.95
C ALA A 68 0.02 10.39 -13.25
N MET A 69 -0.04 10.22 -11.92
CA MET A 69 -1.25 10.39 -11.13
C MET A 69 -1.50 11.87 -10.78
N ILE A 70 -2.75 12.31 -10.91
CA ILE A 70 -3.19 13.65 -10.47
C ILE A 70 -3.59 13.60 -8.99
N SER A 71 -4.42 12.63 -8.61
CA SER A 71 -4.82 12.41 -7.22
C SER A 71 -5.12 10.96 -6.91
N ALA A 72 -5.00 10.60 -5.63
CA ALA A 72 -5.51 9.36 -5.05
C ALA A 72 -6.11 9.65 -3.68
N GLU A 73 -7.38 9.33 -3.53
CA GLU A 73 -8.14 9.48 -2.28
C GLU A 73 -8.51 8.10 -1.76
N HIS A 74 -8.39 7.87 -0.46
CA HIS A 74 -8.61 6.55 0.13
C HIS A 74 -9.69 6.59 1.21
N VAL A 75 -10.49 5.52 1.30
CA VAL A 75 -11.40 5.27 2.43
C VAL A 75 -11.20 3.85 2.91
N VAL A 76 -11.05 3.68 4.23
CA VAL A 76 -11.02 2.35 4.86
C VAL A 76 -12.45 1.93 5.15
N ASP A 77 -12.90 0.83 4.53
CA ASP A 77 -14.28 0.34 4.65
C ASP A 77 -14.42 -0.91 5.55
N ASP A 78 -13.33 -1.62 5.83
CA ASP A 78 -13.29 -2.73 6.80
C ASP A 78 -11.89 -2.94 7.41
N GLY A 79 -11.85 -3.29 8.70
CA GLY A 79 -10.62 -3.50 9.47
C GLY A 79 -9.94 -2.20 9.97
N PRO A 80 -8.63 -2.25 10.29
CA PRO A 80 -7.75 -3.42 10.21
C PRO A 80 -8.10 -4.52 11.21
N HIS A 81 -8.14 -5.76 10.73
CA HIS A 81 -8.21 -6.97 11.55
C HIS A 81 -6.80 -7.46 11.82
N VAL A 82 -6.44 -7.68 13.09
CA VAL A 82 -5.03 -7.93 13.49
C VAL A 82 -4.91 -9.21 14.29
N VAL A 83 -3.92 -10.03 13.93
CA VAL A 83 -3.40 -11.12 14.76
C VAL A 83 -1.94 -10.82 15.08
N ALA A 84 -1.62 -10.63 16.36
CA ALA A 84 -0.27 -10.22 16.78
C ALA A 84 0.35 -11.24 17.74
N GLY A 85 1.58 -11.65 17.42
CA GLY A 85 2.49 -12.36 18.31
C GLY A 85 3.61 -11.44 18.82
N ARG A 86 4.66 -12.04 19.37
CA ARG A 86 5.81 -11.31 19.90
C ARG A 86 6.64 -10.62 18.81
N ASP A 87 7.00 -11.39 17.78
CA ASP A 87 7.97 -10.96 16.75
C ASP A 87 7.33 -10.87 15.34
N LEU A 88 6.14 -11.43 15.17
CA LEU A 88 5.36 -11.39 13.94
C LEU A 88 3.93 -10.94 14.24
N ALA A 89 3.36 -10.18 13.32
CA ALA A 89 1.93 -9.87 13.28
C ALA A 89 1.43 -9.93 11.85
N ALA A 90 0.15 -10.25 11.68
CA ALA A 90 -0.55 -10.16 10.42
C ALA A 90 -1.72 -9.19 10.58
N SER A 91 -2.03 -8.48 9.50
CA SER A 91 -3.21 -7.64 9.46
C SER A 91 -3.86 -7.62 8.10
N THR A 92 -5.18 -7.63 8.07
CA THR A 92 -5.97 -7.48 6.85
C THR A 92 -6.86 -6.26 6.98
N LEU A 93 -6.97 -5.49 5.90
CA LEU A 93 -7.83 -4.32 5.80
C LEU A 93 -8.40 -4.26 4.39
N ARG A 94 -9.57 -3.65 4.24
CA ARG A 94 -10.14 -3.33 2.94
C ARG A 94 -10.34 -1.81 2.84
N PHE A 95 -9.97 -1.28 1.69
CA PHE A 95 -10.14 0.14 1.38
C PHE A 95 -10.67 0.31 -0.04
N ALA A 96 -11.37 1.41 -0.26
CA ALA A 96 -11.65 1.94 -1.58
C ALA A 96 -10.65 3.05 -1.90
N ALA A 97 -10.25 3.17 -3.16
CA ALA A 97 -9.45 4.29 -3.64
C ALA A 97 -10.03 4.87 -4.93
N ARG A 98 -10.04 6.20 -5.01
CA ARG A 98 -10.40 6.94 -6.22
C ARG A 98 -9.12 7.52 -6.79
N ILE A 99 -8.74 7.03 -7.97
CA ILE A 99 -7.50 7.41 -8.63
C ILE A 99 -7.85 8.26 -9.84
N THR A 100 -7.29 9.48 -9.87
CA THR A 100 -7.44 10.40 -11.00
C THR A 100 -6.14 10.48 -11.76
N THR A 101 -6.21 10.28 -13.08
CA THR A 101 -5.11 10.44 -14.02
C THR A 101 -5.56 11.33 -15.18
N PRO A 102 -4.65 11.80 -16.06
CA PRO A 102 -5.04 12.49 -17.28
C PRO A 102 -5.96 11.65 -18.20
N GLY A 103 -5.93 10.32 -18.08
CA GLY A 103 -6.77 9.40 -18.85
C GLY A 103 -8.18 9.19 -18.29
N GLY A 104 -8.48 9.72 -17.10
CA GLY A 104 -9.78 9.57 -16.44
C GLY A 104 -9.69 9.18 -14.97
N VAL A 105 -10.86 8.89 -14.40
CA VAL A 105 -11.04 8.48 -13.00
C VAL A 105 -11.32 6.99 -12.92
N THR A 106 -10.63 6.29 -12.02
CA THR A 106 -10.83 4.88 -11.74
C THR A 106 -11.07 4.70 -10.25
N ASP A 107 -12.22 4.13 -9.90
CA ASP A 107 -12.54 3.73 -8.54
C ASP A 107 -12.20 2.25 -8.35
N ILE A 108 -11.55 1.92 -7.24
CA ILE A 108 -11.04 0.58 -6.96
C ILE A 108 -11.41 0.20 -5.54
N ARG A 109 -11.56 -1.11 -5.29
CA ARG A 109 -11.59 -1.66 -3.93
C ARG A 109 -10.51 -2.70 -3.79
N THR A 110 -9.68 -2.53 -2.77
CA THR A 110 -8.50 -3.34 -2.52
C THR A 110 -8.61 -4.00 -1.16
N THR A 111 -8.39 -5.31 -1.12
CA THR A 111 -8.13 -6.04 0.12
C THR A 111 -6.62 -6.18 0.25
N THR A 112 -6.08 -5.66 1.34
CA THR A 112 -4.66 -5.69 1.64
C THR A 112 -4.39 -6.61 2.82
N SER A 113 -3.35 -7.45 2.70
CA SER A 113 -2.84 -8.32 3.74
C SER A 113 -1.36 -8.05 3.96
N LEU A 114 -1.02 -7.58 5.16
CA LEU A 114 0.34 -7.23 5.55
C LEU A 114 0.86 -8.18 6.64
N VAL A 115 2.09 -8.64 6.48
CA VAL A 115 2.85 -9.32 7.54
C VAL A 115 3.92 -8.37 8.05
N TRP A 116 3.91 -8.16 9.36
CA TRP A 116 4.80 -7.29 10.09
C TRP A 116 5.80 -8.12 10.87
N HIS A 117 7.06 -7.74 10.80
CA HIS A 117 8.14 -8.27 11.62
C HIS A 117 8.59 -7.20 12.61
N ARG A 118 8.84 -7.60 13.86
CA ARG A 118 9.33 -6.69 14.89
C ARG A 118 10.84 -6.52 14.75
N THR A 119 11.28 -5.28 14.59
CA THR A 119 12.70 -4.90 14.58
C THR A 119 13.02 -4.04 15.82
N PRO A 120 14.30 -3.79 16.13
CA PRO A 120 14.67 -2.83 17.18
C PRO A 120 14.11 -1.42 16.92
N ALA A 121 13.87 -1.05 15.67
CA ALA A 121 13.28 0.23 15.25
C ALA A 121 11.74 0.21 15.17
N GLY A 122 11.10 -0.88 15.61
CA GLY A 122 9.66 -1.08 15.58
C GLY A 122 9.21 -2.09 14.53
N TRP A 123 7.89 -2.15 14.30
CA TRP A 123 7.28 -3.07 13.35
C TRP A 123 7.54 -2.63 11.91
N ARG A 124 7.85 -3.60 11.03
CA ARG A 124 8.09 -3.38 9.61
C ARG A 124 7.37 -4.42 8.75
N ILE A 125 6.81 -3.99 7.63
CA ILE A 125 6.22 -4.85 6.60
C ILE A 125 7.36 -5.67 5.97
N VAL A 126 7.16 -6.99 5.97
CA VAL A 126 8.03 -7.96 5.29
C VAL A 126 7.26 -8.80 4.27
N ARG A 127 5.94 -8.86 4.36
CA ARG A 127 5.09 -9.38 3.29
C ARG A 127 3.93 -8.44 3.04
N GLU A 128 3.58 -8.30 1.78
CA GLU A 128 2.42 -7.54 1.34
C GLU A 128 1.74 -8.29 0.21
N HIS A 129 0.42 -8.31 0.26
CA HIS A 129 -0.43 -8.80 -0.80
C HIS A 129 -1.64 -7.88 -0.90
N ASN A 130 -1.75 -7.19 -2.02
CA ASN A 130 -2.93 -6.42 -2.37
C ASN A 130 -3.65 -7.11 -3.53
N SER A 131 -4.96 -7.24 -3.40
CA SER A 131 -5.83 -7.71 -4.47
C SER A 131 -6.99 -6.75 -4.63
N SER A 132 -7.30 -6.41 -5.87
CA SER A 132 -8.14 -5.29 -6.18
C SER A 132 -9.16 -5.62 -7.25
N LYS A 133 -10.26 -4.88 -7.22
CA LYS A 133 -11.22 -4.84 -8.32
C LYS A 133 -11.51 -3.40 -8.69
N VAL A 134 -11.64 -3.14 -9.99
CA VAL A 134 -12.25 -1.89 -10.48
C VAL A 134 -13.72 -1.91 -10.13
N LEU A 135 -14.22 -0.80 -9.59
CA LEU A 135 -15.62 -0.63 -9.24
C LEU A 135 -16.42 -0.18 -10.46
N ALA A 136 -17.64 -0.71 -10.59
CA ALA A 136 -18.55 -0.27 -11.64
C ALA A 136 -19.07 1.15 -11.30
N ALA A 137 -19.43 1.91 -12.33
CA ALA A 137 -20.04 3.22 -12.15
C ALA A 137 -21.31 3.11 -11.27
N GLY A 138 -21.35 3.88 -10.18
CA GLY A 138 -22.45 3.87 -9.22
C GLY A 138 -22.32 2.85 -8.08
N GLU A 139 -21.27 2.01 -8.06
CA GLU A 139 -20.90 1.26 -6.86
C GLU A 139 -20.33 2.24 -5.82
N ALA A 140 -20.71 2.09 -4.55
CA ALA A 140 -20.31 3.01 -3.50
C ALA A 140 -18.78 2.99 -3.29
N PHE A 141 -18.20 4.20 -3.26
CA PHE A 141 -16.87 4.52 -2.75
C PHE A 141 -16.90 4.58 -1.23
#